data_AF-A0AAD6T5F6-F1
#
_entry.id   AF-A0AAD6T5F6-F1
#
_cell.length_a   1.000
_cell.length_b   1.000
_cell.length_c   1.000
_cell.angle_alpha   90.00
_cell.angle_beta   90.00
_cell.angle_gamma   90.00
#
_symmetry.space_group_name_H-M   'P 1'
#
loop_
_entity.id
_entity.type
_entity.pdbx_description
1 polymer ?
#
loop_
_entity_poly.entity_id
_entity_poly.type
_entity_poly.pdbx_seq_one_letter_code
_entity_poly.pdbx_strand_id
1 'polypeptide(L)'
;MGNNRSFIPTSRPSKNSFLRARLYSTTRPSPSHILVHTRSFRKPKLPRFPCVESIMGGARTQAHVHDVFVSIINGQYRATFRLFFKRHQLLPQNGVLDLRGDIVVMRMGSQDRASVVNLRSSDSRAVDFLVAQMLPHLRAFQGPQRRSLRKEYTVVVPAAA
;
A
#
# COMPACT_ATOMS: atom_id res chain seq x y z
N MET A 1 -9.44 12.93 15.53
CA MET A 1 -8.91 12.65 14.16
C MET A 1 -7.40 12.70 14.24
N GLY A 2 -6.71 11.55 14.07
CA GLY A 2 -5.25 11.47 14.17
C GLY A 2 -4.57 11.98 12.91
N ASN A 3 -3.69 12.95 13.06
CA ASN A 3 -2.93 13.56 11.98
C ASN A 3 -1.84 12.58 11.51
N ASN A 4 -2.05 11.83 10.43
CA ASN A 4 -1.09 10.87 9.87
C ASN A 4 0.05 11.56 9.09
N ARG A 5 0.61 12.65 9.63
CA ARG A 5 1.97 13.04 9.22
C ARG A 5 2.90 12.00 9.80
N SER A 6 3.68 11.33 8.95
CA SER A 6 4.74 10.44 9.41
C SER A 6 5.57 11.18 10.47
N PHE A 7 5.50 10.73 11.73
CA PHE A 7 6.25 11.34 12.82
C PHE A 7 7.74 11.25 12.49
N ILE A 8 8.41 12.40 12.43
CA ILE A 8 9.84 12.51 12.21
C ILE A 8 10.45 12.85 13.57
N PRO A 9 11.03 11.89 14.32
CA PRO A 9 11.86 12.26 15.45
C PRO A 9 13.14 12.91 14.89
N THR A 10 13.37 14.16 15.26
CA THR A 10 14.50 14.99 14.84
C THR A 10 15.84 14.59 15.47
N SER A 11 15.86 13.65 16.43
CA SER A 11 17.02 13.42 17.30
C SER A 11 17.81 12.11 17.04
N ARG A 12 17.41 11.26 16.10
CA ARG A 12 18.06 9.95 15.89
C ARG A 12 18.64 9.80 14.50
N PRO A 13 19.84 9.20 14.35
CA PRO A 13 20.42 8.95 13.04
C PRO A 13 19.49 8.03 12.25
N SER A 14 18.90 8.59 11.20
CA SER A 14 18.04 7.88 10.27
C SER A 14 18.87 7.34 9.11
N LYS A 15 18.49 6.16 8.62
CA LYS A 15 19.02 5.58 7.39
C LYS A 15 17.94 5.65 6.33
N ASN A 16 18.25 6.31 5.22
CA ASN A 16 17.41 6.31 4.04
C ASN A 16 17.71 5.07 3.21
N SER A 17 16.67 4.51 2.63
CA SER A 17 16.74 3.33 1.77
C SER A 17 15.64 3.41 0.71
N PHE A 18 15.74 2.58 -0.32
CA PHE A 18 14.70 2.44 -1.33
C PHE A 18 14.17 1.02 -1.27
N LEU A 19 12.87 0.87 -1.05
CA LEU A 19 12.21 -0.43 -1.00
C LEU A 19 11.34 -0.63 -2.23
N ARG A 20 11.42 -1.83 -2.82
CA ARG A 20 10.59 -2.20 -3.95
C ARG A 20 9.12 -2.32 -3.55
N ALA A 21 8.25 -1.75 -4.36
CA ALA A 21 6.80 -1.79 -4.21
C ALA A 21 6.11 -2.05 -5.56
N ARG A 22 4.83 -2.40 -5.53
CA ARG A 22 3.96 -2.50 -6.71
C ARG A 22 3.16 -1.20 -6.83
N LEU A 23 3.14 -0.59 -8.02
CA LEU A 23 2.37 0.60 -8.32
C LEU A 23 1.31 0.30 -9.39
N TYR A 24 0.06 0.64 -9.08
CA TYR A 24 -1.03 0.77 -10.03
C TYR A 24 -1.22 2.26 -10.29
N SER A 25 -0.62 2.74 -11.37
CA SER A 25 -0.62 4.17 -11.71
C SER A 25 -1.84 4.52 -12.56
N THR A 26 -2.37 5.71 -12.34
CA THR A 26 -3.35 6.35 -13.25
C THR A 26 -2.77 6.69 -14.61
N THR A 27 -1.45 6.81 -14.73
CA THR A 27 -0.74 7.19 -15.96
C THR A 27 -0.17 6.01 -16.74
N ARG A 28 -0.25 4.78 -16.22
CA ARG A 28 0.32 3.59 -16.87
C ARG A 28 -0.76 2.56 -17.14
N PRO A 29 -0.75 1.89 -18.30
CA PRO A 29 -1.76 0.88 -18.66
C PRO A 29 -1.57 -0.46 -17.94
N SER A 30 -0.48 -0.63 -17.18
CA SER A 30 -0.16 -1.88 -16.50
C SER A 30 0.52 -1.60 -15.16
N PRO A 31 0.32 -2.46 -14.14
CA PRO A 31 1.01 -2.28 -12.87
C PRO A 31 2.52 -2.51 -13.02
N SER A 32 3.30 -1.76 -12.26
CA SER A 32 4.77 -1.72 -12.40
C SER A 32 5.47 -1.83 -11.05
N HIS A 33 6.74 -2.25 -11.05
CA HIS A 33 7.58 -2.20 -9.86
C HIS A 33 8.23 -0.83 -9.76
N ILE A 34 8.26 -0.27 -8.56
CA ILE A 34 8.87 1.04 -8.28
C ILE A 34 9.71 0.99 -7.01
N LEU A 35 10.57 1.99 -6.83
CA LEU A 35 11.34 2.19 -5.61
C LEU A 35 10.69 3.28 -4.76
N VAL A 36 10.30 2.92 -3.53
CA VAL A 36 9.73 3.83 -2.54
C VAL A 36 10.84 4.27 -1.60
N HIS A 37 11.08 5.59 -1.56
CA HIS A 37 11.96 6.17 -0.55
C HIS A 37 11.42 5.83 0.84
N THR A 38 12.26 5.21 1.66
CA THR A 38 11.88 4.67 2.95
C THR A 38 12.90 5.09 4.00
N ARG A 39 12.41 5.79 5.01
CA ARG A 39 13.21 6.16 6.18
C ARG A 39 13.16 5.05 7.20
N SER A 40 14.31 4.72 7.76
CA SER A 40 14.46 3.73 8.82
C SER A 40 15.34 4.29 9.92
N PHE A 41 15.27 3.71 11.11
CA PHE A 41 16.23 4.01 12.16
C PHE A 41 17.37 2.99 12.14
N ARG A 42 18.57 3.39 12.61
CA ARG A 42 19.71 2.47 12.71
C ARG A 42 19.44 1.26 13.65
N LYS A 43 18.49 1.38 14.59
CA LYS A 43 18.09 0.25 15.45
C LYS A 43 17.18 -0.71 14.66
N PRO A 44 17.54 -2.00 14.53
CA PRO A 44 16.85 -2.94 13.66
C PRO A 44 15.39 -3.25 14.04
N LYS A 45 14.99 -2.97 15.29
CA LYS A 45 13.63 -3.22 15.81
C LYS A 45 12.65 -2.05 15.61
N LEU A 46 13.10 -0.95 15.02
CA LEU A 46 12.22 0.20 14.78
C LEU A 46 11.57 0.12 13.40
N PRO A 47 10.31 0.54 13.27
CA PRO A 47 9.57 0.44 12.02
C PRO A 47 10.22 1.29 10.93
N ARG A 48 9.97 0.89 9.69
CA ARG A 48 10.37 1.62 8.48
C ARG A 48 9.19 2.43 7.96
N PHE A 49 9.44 3.68 7.62
CA PHE A 49 8.45 4.67 7.22
C PHE A 49 8.59 4.96 5.72
N PRO A 50 7.73 4.37 4.87
CA PRO A 50 7.76 4.65 3.45
C PRO A 50 7.14 6.03 3.17
N CYS A 51 7.82 6.83 2.34
CA CYS A 51 7.34 8.11 1.83
C CYS A 51 6.58 7.88 0.52
N VAL A 52 5.37 7.32 0.61
CA VAL A 52 4.54 6.99 -0.57
C VAL A 52 3.95 8.25 -1.21
N GLU A 53 3.83 9.33 -0.45
CA GLU A 53 3.27 10.61 -0.88
C GLU A 53 4.09 11.24 -2.02
N SER A 54 5.40 10.99 -2.09
CA SER A 54 6.25 11.52 -3.16
C SER A 54 6.11 10.77 -4.49
N ILE A 55 5.42 9.63 -4.49
CA ILE A 55 5.21 8.80 -5.68
C ILE A 55 3.77 8.96 -6.18
N MET A 56 2.82 9.05 -5.24
CA MET A 56 1.40 9.14 -5.58
C MET A 56 1.03 10.53 -6.11
N GLY A 57 0.35 10.57 -7.25
CA GLY A 57 -0.16 11.78 -7.84
C GLY A 57 -1.26 12.45 -7.02
N GLY A 58 -1.75 13.60 -7.50
CA GLY A 58 -2.91 14.28 -6.90
C GLY A 58 -2.65 14.86 -5.51
N ALA A 59 -1.41 15.23 -5.17
CA ALA A 59 -1.09 15.89 -3.89
C ALA A 59 -1.86 17.20 -3.68
N ARG A 60 -2.07 17.97 -4.75
CA ARG A 60 -2.91 19.20 -4.74
C ARG A 60 -4.38 18.89 -4.46
N THR A 61 -4.88 17.75 -4.95
CA THR A 61 -6.27 17.31 -4.79
C THR A 61 -6.52 16.74 -3.39
N GLN A 62 -5.60 15.91 -2.91
CA GLN A 62 -5.66 15.31 -1.59
C GLN A 62 -4.24 15.02 -1.10
N ALA A 63 -3.82 15.71 -0.05
CA ALA A 63 -2.53 15.46 0.59
C ALA A 63 -2.52 14.15 1.39
N HIS A 64 -3.65 13.80 2.02
CA HIS A 64 -3.72 12.63 2.89
C HIS A 64 -3.78 11.32 2.10
N VAL A 65 -2.89 10.39 2.45
CA VAL A 65 -2.87 9.00 1.98
C VAL A 65 -3.50 8.09 3.02
N HIS A 66 -4.44 7.26 2.57
CA HIS A 66 -5.04 6.20 3.37
C HIS A 66 -4.25 4.90 3.21
N ASP A 67 -4.30 4.06 4.23
CA ASP A 67 -3.64 2.77 4.20
C ASP A 67 -4.44 1.67 4.88
N VAL A 68 -4.36 0.46 4.34
CA VAL A 68 -4.96 -0.77 4.90
C VAL A 68 -3.95 -1.91 4.84
N PHE A 69 -4.04 -2.82 5.81
CA PHE A 69 -3.28 -4.06 5.81
C PHE A 69 -4.11 -5.18 5.23
N VAL A 70 -3.50 -5.98 4.37
CA VAL A 70 -4.18 -7.12 3.74
C VAL A 70 -3.23 -8.31 3.77
N SER A 71 -3.67 -9.39 4.42
CA SER A 71 -2.93 -10.64 4.47
C SER A 71 -3.46 -11.61 3.41
N ILE A 72 -2.57 -12.26 2.68
CA ILE A 72 -2.91 -13.37 1.80
C ILE A 72 -2.49 -14.70 2.44
N ILE A 73 -3.36 -15.69 2.35
CA ILE A 73 -3.11 -17.07 2.76
C ILE A 73 -3.33 -17.96 1.54
N ASN A 74 -2.27 -18.63 1.08
CA ASN A 74 -2.31 -19.61 -0.02
C ASN A 74 -1.58 -20.88 0.42
N GLY A 75 -2.34 -21.86 0.92
CA GLY A 75 -1.77 -23.04 1.57
C GLY A 75 -0.85 -22.65 2.73
N GLN A 76 0.42 -23.04 2.66
CA GLN A 76 1.44 -22.67 3.65
C GLN A 76 2.01 -21.26 3.46
N TYR A 77 1.80 -20.63 2.30
CA TYR A 77 2.27 -19.28 2.04
C TYR A 77 1.39 -18.26 2.75
N ARG A 78 2.02 -17.45 3.62
CA ARG A 78 1.39 -16.32 4.29
C ARG A 78 2.21 -15.07 4.08
N ALA A 79 1.57 -14.01 3.62
CA ALA A 79 2.21 -12.71 3.47
C ALA A 79 1.24 -11.59 3.78
N THR A 80 1.74 -10.52 4.40
CA THR A 80 0.96 -9.31 4.67
C THR A 80 1.48 -8.18 3.82
N PHE A 81 0.56 -7.41 3.24
CA PHE A 81 0.83 -6.26 2.41
C PHE A 81 0.14 -5.04 3.00
N ARG A 82 0.73 -3.87 2.76
CA ARG A 82 0.14 -2.58 3.10
C ARG A 82 -0.18 -1.86 1.80
N LEU A 83 -1.45 -1.55 1.62
CA LEU A 83 -1.98 -0.85 0.45
C LEU A 83 -2.12 0.62 0.82
N PHE A 84 -1.56 1.49 0.01
CA PHE A 84 -1.64 2.94 0.14
C PHE A 84 -2.44 3.50 -1.04
N PHE A 85 -3.44 4.33 -0.76
CA PHE A 85 -4.32 4.87 -1.78
C PHE A 85 -4.90 6.21 -1.32
N LYS A 86 -5.40 6.98 -2.28
CA LYS A 86 -6.17 8.22 -2.01
C LYS A 86 -7.63 7.98 -2.35
N ARG A 87 -8.51 8.87 -1.91
CA ARG A 87 -9.97 8.67 -1.94
C ARG A 87 -10.71 9.67 -2.82
N HIS A 88 -10.11 10.81 -3.12
CA HIS A 88 -10.82 11.95 -3.66
C HIS A 88 -11.41 11.72 -5.06
N GLN A 89 -12.64 12.17 -5.30
CA GLN A 89 -13.38 11.95 -6.57
C GLN A 89 -12.75 12.67 -7.77
N LEU A 90 -12.05 13.78 -7.53
CA LEU A 90 -11.29 14.50 -8.58
C LEU A 90 -9.95 13.82 -8.94
N LEU A 91 -9.60 12.68 -8.34
CA LEU A 91 -8.42 11.94 -8.78
C LEU A 91 -8.67 11.31 -10.16
N PRO A 92 -7.62 11.21 -11.00
CA PRO A 92 -7.73 10.57 -12.31
C PRO A 92 -8.20 9.11 -12.20
N GLN A 93 -8.88 8.62 -13.24
CA GLN A 93 -9.26 7.20 -13.33
C GLN A 93 -8.01 6.34 -13.49
N ASN A 94 -7.93 5.25 -12.75
CA ASN A 94 -6.92 4.21 -12.87
C ASN A 94 -7.44 3.17 -13.86
N GLY A 95 -6.92 3.20 -15.10
CA GLY A 95 -7.34 2.28 -16.16
C GLY A 95 -7.09 0.81 -15.86
N VAL A 96 -6.19 0.48 -14.93
CA VAL A 96 -5.87 -0.91 -14.54
C VAL A 96 -6.89 -1.47 -13.55
N LEU A 97 -7.41 -0.63 -12.64
CA LEU A 97 -8.21 -1.08 -11.50
C LEU A 97 -9.66 -0.61 -11.52
N ASP A 98 -10.01 0.26 -12.47
CA ASP A 98 -11.31 0.92 -12.53
C ASP A 98 -11.71 1.49 -11.14
N LEU A 99 -10.79 2.31 -10.63
CA LEU A 99 -10.81 3.05 -9.37
C LEU A 99 -10.17 4.42 -9.62
N ARG A 100 -10.38 5.40 -8.74
CA ARG A 100 -9.71 6.70 -8.87
C ARG A 100 -8.41 6.76 -8.08
N GLY A 101 -7.39 7.35 -8.67
CA GLY A 101 -6.07 7.56 -8.05
C GLY A 101 -5.14 6.35 -8.13
N ASP A 102 -3.92 6.57 -7.68
CA ASP A 102 -2.88 5.55 -7.67
C ASP A 102 -3.03 4.64 -6.44
N ILE A 103 -2.59 3.39 -6.59
CA ILE A 103 -2.41 2.45 -5.47
C ILE A 103 -0.96 2.00 -5.42
N VAL A 104 -0.35 2.12 -4.24
CA VAL A 104 0.99 1.59 -3.96
C VAL A 104 0.86 0.43 -2.97
N VAL A 105 1.47 -0.70 -3.28
CA VAL A 105 1.46 -1.89 -2.43
C VAL A 105 2.88 -2.22 -2.00
N MET A 106 3.08 -2.30 -0.68
CA MET A 106 4.35 -2.69 -0.08
C MET A 106 4.19 -3.98 0.71
N ARG A 107 5.25 -4.80 0.77
CA ARG A 107 5.27 -6.01 1.59
C ARG A 107 5.62 -5.66 3.03
N MET A 108 4.95 -6.29 3.98
CA MET A 108 5.30 -6.20 5.41
C MET A 108 6.30 -7.29 5.80
N GLY A 109 7.14 -7.00 6.78
CA GLY A 109 8.03 -7.98 7.38
C GLY A 109 7.23 -9.11 8.05
N SER A 110 7.70 -10.35 7.94
CA SER A 110 7.06 -11.50 8.60
C SER A 110 7.18 -11.44 10.12
N GLN A 111 8.34 -10.98 10.62
CA GLN A 111 8.62 -10.84 12.05
C GLN A 111 8.17 -9.48 12.61
N ASP A 112 8.24 -8.42 11.80
CA ASP A 112 7.85 -7.07 12.19
C ASP A 112 6.75 -6.57 11.25
N ARG A 113 5.50 -6.72 11.70
CA ARG A 113 4.30 -6.28 10.99
C ARG A 113 4.14 -4.75 10.95
N ALA A 114 4.98 -3.99 11.65
CA ALA A 114 4.99 -2.53 11.54
C ALA A 114 5.99 -2.03 10.48
N SER A 115 6.86 -2.91 9.96
CA SER A 115 7.95 -2.55 9.05
C SER A 115 7.73 -3.08 7.64
N VAL A 116 7.96 -2.21 6.65
CA VAL A 116 7.93 -2.57 5.24
C VAL A 116 9.26 -3.18 4.78
N VAL A 117 9.19 -4.14 3.88
CA VAL A 117 10.35 -4.82 3.27
C VAL A 117 10.25 -4.77 1.76
N ASN A 118 11.33 -5.15 1.07
CA ASN A 118 11.33 -5.27 -0.38
C ASN A 118 10.23 -6.24 -0.83
N LEU A 119 9.36 -5.75 -1.71
CA LEU A 119 8.45 -6.62 -2.45
C LEU A 119 9.27 -7.54 -3.36
N ARG A 120 9.03 -8.86 -3.27
CA ARG A 120 9.73 -9.83 -4.09
C ARG A 120 9.06 -9.87 -5.47
N SER A 121 9.83 -10.12 -6.53
CA SER A 121 9.25 -10.24 -7.87
C SER A 121 8.21 -11.38 -7.95
N SER A 122 8.42 -12.46 -7.21
CA SER A 122 7.49 -13.59 -7.09
C SER A 122 6.15 -13.25 -6.42
N ASP A 123 6.07 -12.15 -5.67
CA ASP A 123 4.82 -11.73 -5.01
C ASP A 123 3.86 -11.02 -5.96
N SER A 124 4.28 -10.69 -7.18
CA SER A 124 3.50 -9.84 -8.10
C SER A 124 2.10 -10.39 -8.36
N ARG A 125 1.97 -11.69 -8.66
CA ARG A 125 0.67 -12.34 -8.91
C ARG A 125 -0.22 -12.35 -7.66
N ALA A 126 0.36 -12.59 -6.49
CA ALA A 126 -0.36 -12.56 -5.22
C ALA A 126 -0.88 -11.16 -4.89
N VAL A 127 -0.07 -10.13 -5.16
CA VAL A 127 -0.46 -8.73 -5.00
C VAL A 127 -1.55 -8.34 -5.98
N ASP A 128 -1.41 -8.70 -7.26
CA ASP A 128 -2.42 -8.42 -8.29
C ASP A 128 -3.78 -9.07 -7.93
N PHE A 129 -3.77 -10.34 -7.50
CA PHE A 129 -4.97 -11.02 -7.00
C PHE A 129 -5.57 -10.33 -5.78
N LEU A 130 -4.74 -10.01 -4.78
CA LEU A 130 -5.18 -9.35 -3.56
C LEU A 130 -5.82 -7.99 -3.84
N VAL A 131 -5.23 -7.19 -4.72
CA VAL A 131 -5.77 -5.88 -5.09
C VAL A 131 -7.12 -6.05 -5.78
N ALA A 132 -7.28 -7.04 -6.66
CA ALA A 132 -8.56 -7.37 -7.29
C ALA A 132 -9.64 -7.70 -6.24
N GLN A 133 -9.31 -8.51 -5.23
CA GLN A 133 -10.23 -8.82 -4.13
C GLN A 133 -10.58 -7.60 -3.27
N MET A 134 -9.69 -6.61 -3.19
CA MET A 134 -9.92 -5.39 -2.43
C MET A 134 -10.75 -4.34 -3.18
N LEU A 135 -10.92 -4.45 -4.50
CA LEU A 135 -11.62 -3.45 -5.32
C LEU A 135 -13.02 -3.11 -4.82
N PRO A 136 -13.90 -4.07 -4.46
CA PRO A 136 -15.24 -3.75 -3.98
C PRO A 136 -15.22 -2.88 -2.71
N HIS A 137 -14.29 -3.17 -1.78
CA HIS A 137 -14.13 -2.40 -0.55
C HIS A 137 -13.60 -0.99 -0.82
N LEU A 138 -12.60 -0.87 -1.70
CA LEU A 138 -12.03 0.42 -2.08
C LEU A 138 -13.03 1.29 -2.85
N ARG A 139 -13.84 0.70 -3.72
CA ARG A 139 -14.92 1.40 -4.45
C ARG A 139 -15.99 1.91 -3.48
N ALA A 140 -16.44 1.06 -2.55
CA ALA A 140 -17.40 1.47 -1.52
C ALA A 140 -16.86 2.60 -0.63
N PHE A 141 -15.54 2.61 -0.37
CA PHE A 141 -14.88 3.69 0.36
C PHE A 141 -14.83 5.00 -0.43
N GLN A 142 -14.50 4.95 -1.73
CA GLN A 142 -14.48 6.12 -2.60
C GLN A 142 -15.88 6.64 -2.98
N GLY A 143 -16.90 5.79 -2.88
CA GLY A 143 -18.28 6.11 -3.22
C GLY A 143 -18.94 7.19 -2.36
N PRO A 144 -20.10 7.71 -2.79
CA PRO A 144 -20.79 8.83 -2.16
C PRO A 144 -21.24 8.54 -0.72
N GLN A 145 -21.58 7.27 -0.41
CA GLN A 145 -22.07 6.84 0.93
C GLN A 145 -20.97 6.74 2.01
N ARG A 146 -19.79 7.27 1.74
CA ARG A 146 -18.63 7.36 2.64
C ARG A 146 -18.49 6.28 3.71
N ARG A 147 -18.47 5.01 3.31
CA ARG A 147 -18.27 3.89 4.23
C ARG A 147 -16.88 3.92 4.85
N SER A 148 -16.74 3.43 6.07
CA SER A 148 -15.43 3.22 6.70
C SER A 148 -14.77 1.96 6.14
N LEU A 149 -13.45 2.00 5.95
CA LEU A 149 -12.66 0.80 5.66
C LEU A 149 -12.18 0.20 6.97
N ARG A 150 -12.26 -1.14 7.07
CA ARG A 150 -11.53 -1.87 8.11
C ARG A 150 -10.03 -1.64 7.93
N LYS A 151 -9.29 -1.64 9.04
CA LYS A 151 -7.84 -1.46 8.99
C LYS A 151 -7.11 -2.69 8.45
N GLU A 152 -7.69 -3.87 8.64
CA GLU A 152 -7.09 -5.16 8.29
C GLU A 152 -8.09 -6.05 7.54
N TYR A 153 -7.58 -6.77 6.54
CA TYR A 153 -8.30 -7.77 5.76
C TYR A 153 -7.46 -9.04 5.64
N THR A 154 -8.13 -10.17 5.48
CA THR A 154 -7.49 -11.46 5.15
C THR A 154 -8.17 -12.04 3.92
N VAL A 155 -7.36 -12.39 2.93
CA VAL A 155 -7.78 -13.01 1.67
C VAL A 155 -7.21 -14.43 1.66
N VAL A 156 -8.10 -15.42 1.56
CA VAL A 156 -7.71 -16.83 1.42
C VAL A 156 -7.82 -17.19 -0.05
N VAL A 157 -6.73 -17.68 -0.63
CA VAL A 157 -6.73 -18.22 -2.00
C VAL A 157 -7.30 -19.64 -1.90
N PRO A 158 -8.44 -19.94 -2.55
CA PRO A 158 -8.97 -21.29 -2.56
C PRO A 158 -7.95 -22.22 -3.23
N ALA A 159 -7.80 -23.44 -2.70
CA ALA A 159 -7.06 -24.48 -3.41
C ALA A 159 -7.74 -24.69 -4.77
N ALA A 160 -6.97 -24.72 -5.84
CA ALA A 160 -7.50 -25.11 -7.14
C ALA A 160 -8.10 -26.51 -6.99
N ALA A 161 -9.41 -26.62 -7.25
CA ALA A 161 -10.14 -27.88 -7.27
C ALA A 161 -9.74 -28.71 -8.49
#